data_AF-A0A942NNT7-F1
#
_entry.id   AF-A0A942NNT7-F1
#
_cell.length_a   1.000
_cell.length_b   1.000
_cell.length_c   1.000
_cell.angle_alpha   90.00
_cell.angle_beta   90.00
_cell.angle_gamma   90.00
#
_symmetry.space_group_name_H-M   'P 1'
#
loop_
_entity.id
_entity.type
_entity.pdbx_description
1 polymer ?
#
loop_
_entity_poly.entity_id
_entity_poly.type
_entity_poly.pdbx_seq_one_letter_code
_entity_poly.pdbx_strand_id
1 'polypeptide(L)'
;MSGISSKAANTLANKYKYNSKEEQRQEFSDGSGLEWVDFGARMYNNQIGRWMVVDPLAKERSWLTPYNYVQNNPLNRIDPDGRLDDWVESADGKIYWDENSTSQETTKEGEKYLGKNVLVGTHNRDANGNELINTAQFDLYLESNKEGPSAKIMGNTVPADNTKAGTLAEGLYSAIFGHRNAEKYKNELAIRIYNLDGTDGLPTLNGNPNPVSDGKTLTGVLFHMGNNYQTSLFDSKGNAYSSGCQTSGCYPNSRAAHNEFMKTVGTDFKGIYYLRSKPVSTSP
;
A
#
# COMPACT_ATOMS: atom_id res chain seq x y z
N MET A 1 -51.91 9.43 13.42
CA MET A 1 -50.61 9.38 12.71
C MET A 1 -49.66 8.63 13.63
N SER A 2 -49.53 7.31 13.45
CA SER A 2 -48.67 6.50 14.30
C SER A 2 -47.24 6.66 13.80
N GLY A 3 -46.37 7.25 14.63
CA GLY A 3 -44.99 7.55 14.27
C GLY A 3 -44.16 6.29 14.01
N ILE A 4 -43.06 6.50 13.29
CA ILE A 4 -42.02 5.50 13.00
C ILE A 4 -41.51 4.96 14.34
N SER A 5 -41.99 3.78 14.72
CA SER A 5 -41.64 3.09 15.96
C SER A 5 -41.38 1.62 15.62
N SER A 6 -40.47 0.99 16.37
CA SER A 6 -40.13 -0.44 16.26
C SER A 6 -41.33 -1.39 16.42
N LYS A 7 -42.49 -0.90 16.87
CA LYS A 7 -43.76 -1.64 16.89
C LYS A 7 -44.51 -1.68 15.56
N ALA A 8 -44.15 -0.84 14.58
CA ALA A 8 -44.84 -0.71 13.29
C ALA A 8 -44.24 -1.59 12.17
N ALA A 9 -42.96 -1.98 12.30
CA ALA A 9 -42.34 -2.94 11.42
C ALA A 9 -42.43 -4.31 12.08
N ASN A 10 -43.20 -5.24 11.51
CA ASN A 10 -43.11 -6.65 11.85
C ASN A 10 -41.62 -7.03 11.91
N THR A 11 -41.13 -7.43 13.08
CA THR A 11 -39.72 -7.58 13.47
C THR A 11 -38.75 -7.72 12.29
N LEU A 12 -38.11 -6.62 11.88
CA LEU A 12 -36.97 -6.69 10.95
C LEU A 12 -35.85 -7.47 11.65
N ALA A 13 -35.49 -8.62 11.11
CA ALA A 13 -34.41 -9.43 11.67
C ALA A 13 -33.09 -8.68 11.50
N ASN A 14 -32.43 -8.33 12.62
CA ASN A 14 -31.10 -7.75 12.57
C ASN A 14 -30.08 -8.85 12.24
N LYS A 15 -29.48 -8.76 11.05
CA LYS A 15 -28.43 -9.67 10.60
C LYS A 15 -27.05 -9.29 11.11
N TYR A 16 -26.82 -8.04 11.49
CA TYR A 16 -25.52 -7.57 11.98
C TYR A 16 -25.44 -7.77 13.50
N LYS A 17 -24.56 -8.67 13.92
CA LYS A 17 -24.45 -9.08 15.33
C LYS A 17 -23.04 -8.85 15.87
N TYR A 18 -22.31 -9.93 16.10
CA TYR A 18 -21.01 -9.92 16.72
C TYR A 18 -20.00 -9.14 15.86
N ASN A 19 -19.28 -8.20 16.46
CA ASN A 19 -18.35 -7.27 15.79
C ASN A 19 -18.93 -6.55 14.56
N SER A 20 -20.24 -6.26 14.60
CA SER A 20 -20.97 -5.61 13.49
C SER A 20 -20.89 -6.39 12.17
N LYS A 21 -20.68 -7.70 12.24
CA LYS A 21 -20.61 -8.60 11.08
C LYS A 21 -21.93 -9.30 10.83
N GLU A 22 -22.18 -9.65 9.56
CA GLU A 22 -23.42 -10.28 9.14
C GLU A 22 -23.41 -11.76 9.56
N GLU A 23 -24.42 -12.15 10.33
CA GLU A 23 -24.69 -13.55 10.64
C GLU A 23 -25.52 -14.18 9.53
N GLN A 24 -24.99 -15.26 8.98
CA GLN A 24 -25.61 -16.06 7.92
C GLN A 24 -26.72 -16.92 8.54
N ARG A 25 -27.95 -16.71 8.10
CA ARG A 25 -29.14 -17.50 8.45
C ARG A 25 -29.97 -17.82 7.21
N GLN A 26 -30.72 -18.92 7.29
CA GLN A 26 -31.72 -19.33 6.30
C GLN A 26 -31.12 -19.77 4.95
N GLU A 27 -29.90 -20.33 4.95
CA GLU A 27 -29.30 -20.90 3.74
C GLU A 27 -29.95 -22.22 3.33
N PHE A 28 -30.57 -22.93 4.29
CA PHE A 28 -31.18 -24.24 4.05
C PHE A 28 -32.66 -24.10 3.70
N SER A 29 -33.17 -25.06 2.92
CA SER A 29 -34.55 -25.07 2.41
C SER A 29 -35.62 -25.20 3.50
N ASP A 30 -35.24 -25.62 4.70
CA ASP A 30 -36.08 -25.69 5.89
C ASP A 30 -36.08 -24.39 6.72
N GLY A 31 -35.38 -23.35 6.25
CA GLY A 31 -35.25 -22.06 6.91
C GLY A 31 -34.20 -22.04 8.04
N SER A 32 -33.47 -23.14 8.26
CA SER A 32 -32.32 -23.16 9.15
C SER A 32 -31.08 -22.58 8.46
N GLY A 33 -30.02 -22.32 9.23
CA GLY A 33 -28.78 -21.80 8.70
C GLY A 33 -27.56 -22.19 9.53
N LEU A 34 -26.38 -21.89 9.02
CA LEU A 34 -25.13 -22.22 9.71
C LEU A 34 -24.86 -21.33 10.93
N GLU A 35 -25.52 -20.16 11.01
CA GLU A 35 -25.33 -19.16 12.08
C GLU A 35 -23.88 -18.67 12.21
N TRP A 36 -23.11 -18.81 11.13
CA TRP A 36 -21.75 -18.32 11.06
C TRP A 36 -21.75 -16.83 10.78
N VAL A 37 -20.74 -16.16 11.29
CA VAL A 37 -20.56 -14.73 11.13
C VAL A 37 -19.58 -14.50 9.99
N ASP A 38 -19.98 -13.72 9.00
CA ASP A 38 -19.19 -13.41 7.82
C ASP A 38 -18.22 -12.25 8.09
N PHE A 39 -16.93 -12.56 8.15
CA PHE A 39 -15.87 -11.59 8.29
C PHE A 39 -15.24 -11.20 6.94
N GLY A 40 -15.72 -11.74 5.83
CA GLY A 40 -15.21 -11.49 4.48
C GLY A 40 -14.20 -12.54 4.05
N ALA A 41 -12.99 -12.54 4.62
CA ALA A 41 -11.98 -13.54 4.25
C ALA A 41 -12.31 -14.95 4.78
N ARG A 42 -13.08 -15.04 5.87
CA ARG A 42 -13.38 -16.28 6.58
C ARG A 42 -14.77 -16.22 7.25
N MET A 43 -15.40 -17.38 7.37
CA MET A 43 -16.61 -17.55 8.19
C MET A 43 -16.23 -17.95 9.61
N TYR A 44 -16.72 -17.18 10.59
CA TYR A 44 -16.49 -17.40 12.01
C TYR A 44 -17.64 -18.18 12.64
N ASN A 45 -17.32 -19.25 13.35
CA ASN A 45 -18.29 -19.96 14.17
C ASN A 45 -18.15 -19.52 15.63
N ASN A 46 -19.15 -18.77 16.10
CA ASN A 46 -19.23 -18.23 17.46
C ASN A 46 -19.42 -19.31 18.54
N GLN A 47 -20.01 -20.46 18.21
CA GLN A 47 -20.27 -21.54 19.16
C GLN A 47 -18.98 -22.24 19.61
N ILE A 48 -18.02 -22.37 18.69
CA ILE A 48 -16.71 -23.00 18.96
C ILE A 48 -15.56 -22.00 19.04
N GLY A 49 -15.83 -20.72 18.77
CA GLY A 49 -14.84 -19.64 18.84
C GLY A 49 -13.70 -19.78 17.82
N ARG A 50 -13.97 -20.27 16.60
CA ARG A 50 -12.95 -20.59 15.60
C ARG A 50 -13.37 -20.20 14.19
N TRP A 51 -12.37 -20.06 13.31
CA TRP A 51 -12.60 -20.01 11.88
C TRP A 51 -12.97 -21.39 11.33
N MET A 52 -13.84 -21.41 10.33
CA MET A 52 -14.26 -22.66 9.67
C MET A 52 -13.33 -23.08 8.54
N VAL A 53 -12.38 -22.21 8.16
CA VAL A 53 -11.36 -22.45 7.14
C VAL A 53 -9.99 -22.06 7.68
N VAL A 54 -8.94 -22.62 7.08
CA VAL A 54 -7.54 -22.31 7.38
C VAL A 54 -7.29 -20.82 7.14
N ASP A 55 -6.65 -20.16 8.10
CA ASP A 55 -6.17 -18.78 7.97
C ASP A 55 -5.24 -18.67 6.75
N PRO A 56 -5.52 -17.78 5.77
CA PRO A 56 -4.60 -17.50 4.67
C PRO A 56 -3.18 -17.14 5.14
N LEU A 57 -3.05 -16.57 6.34
CA LEU A 57 -1.80 -16.18 6.99
C LEU A 57 -1.33 -17.21 8.03
N ALA A 58 -1.87 -18.44 8.03
CA ALA A 58 -1.50 -19.49 8.97
C ALA A 58 0.01 -19.76 8.99
N LYS A 59 0.68 -19.64 7.83
CA LYS A 59 2.14 -19.83 7.73
C LYS A 59 2.93 -18.79 8.52
N GLU A 60 2.44 -17.55 8.56
CA GLU A 60 3.08 -16.45 9.29
C GLU A 60 2.81 -16.51 10.80
N ARG A 61 1.84 -17.35 11.21
CA ARG A 61 1.42 -17.55 12.59
C ARG A 61 1.54 -19.01 12.97
N SER A 62 2.69 -19.61 12.66
CA SER A 62 2.95 -21.03 12.88
C SER A 62 2.84 -21.45 14.36
N TRP A 63 2.94 -20.49 15.29
CA TRP A 63 2.72 -20.69 16.72
C TRP A 63 1.24 -20.74 17.14
N LEU A 64 0.29 -20.49 16.22
CA LEU A 64 -1.15 -20.60 16.44
C LEU A 64 -1.73 -21.71 15.57
N THR A 65 -2.85 -22.27 16.03
CA THR A 65 -3.64 -23.14 15.16
C THR A 65 -4.17 -22.34 13.96
N PRO A 66 -4.16 -22.91 12.74
CA PRO A 66 -4.68 -22.21 11.55
C PRO A 66 -6.15 -21.81 11.62
N TYR A 67 -6.88 -22.26 12.64
CA TYR A 67 -8.30 -21.95 12.87
C TYR A 67 -8.51 -20.97 14.04
N ASN A 68 -7.44 -20.38 14.56
CA ASN A 68 -7.48 -19.50 15.72
C ASN A 68 -8.22 -18.19 15.42
N TYR A 69 -9.15 -17.82 16.30
CA TYR A 69 -9.78 -16.51 16.27
C TYR A 69 -9.05 -15.55 17.23
N VAL A 70 -8.60 -14.40 16.73
CA VAL A 70 -8.03 -13.26 17.50
C VAL A 70 -7.03 -13.63 18.61
N GLN A 71 -6.15 -14.59 18.37
CA GLN A 71 -5.17 -15.09 19.35
C GLN A 71 -5.80 -15.56 20.68
N ASN A 72 -7.04 -16.06 20.64
CA ASN A 72 -7.82 -16.43 21.82
C ASN A 72 -8.08 -15.25 22.79
N ASN A 73 -8.01 -14.00 22.32
CA ASN A 73 -8.28 -12.80 23.13
C ASN A 73 -9.44 -11.96 22.56
N PRO A 74 -10.66 -12.52 22.42
CA PRO A 74 -11.79 -11.83 21.79
C PRO A 74 -12.39 -10.68 22.59
N LEU A 75 -11.94 -10.49 23.83
CA LEU A 75 -12.32 -9.33 24.64
C LEU A 75 -11.53 -8.07 24.26
N ASN A 76 -10.26 -8.24 23.90
CA ASN A 76 -9.36 -7.11 23.61
C ASN A 76 -9.05 -6.97 22.12
N ARG A 77 -9.44 -7.93 21.29
CA ARG A 77 -9.10 -7.97 19.87
C ARG A 77 -10.32 -8.20 19.00
N ILE A 78 -10.38 -7.47 17.91
CA ILE A 78 -11.37 -7.61 16.85
C ILE A 78 -10.59 -7.99 15.59
N ASP A 79 -11.06 -8.98 14.85
CA ASP A 79 -10.57 -9.29 13.50
C ASP A 79 -11.50 -8.56 12.51
N PRO A 80 -11.08 -7.47 11.84
CA PRO A 80 -12.01 -6.64 11.07
C PRO A 80 -12.40 -7.21 9.71
N ASP A 81 -11.58 -8.03 9.06
CA ASP A 81 -11.82 -8.58 7.72
C ASP A 81 -11.55 -10.08 7.60
N GLY A 82 -11.41 -10.76 8.73
CA GLY A 82 -10.93 -12.13 8.77
C GLY A 82 -9.43 -12.22 8.46
N ARG A 83 -8.67 -11.14 8.62
CA ARG A 83 -7.20 -11.04 8.55
C ARG A 83 -6.74 -10.09 9.65
N LEU A 84 -5.48 -10.21 10.03
CA LEU A 84 -4.94 -9.37 11.08
C LEU A 84 -3.55 -8.88 10.64
N ASP A 85 -3.32 -7.61 10.96
CA ASP A 85 -2.06 -6.87 10.93
C ASP A 85 -1.68 -6.20 9.59
N ASP A 86 -1.19 -4.95 9.67
CA ASP A 86 -0.72 -4.12 8.54
C ASP A 86 0.37 -3.09 8.97
N TRP A 87 1.04 -2.49 7.98
CA TRP A 87 1.97 -1.38 8.22
C TRP A 87 1.24 -0.08 8.54
N VAL A 88 1.81 0.68 9.47
CA VAL A 88 1.40 2.03 9.82
C VAL A 88 2.62 2.96 9.93
N GLU A 89 2.39 4.25 9.74
CA GLU A 89 3.34 5.30 10.09
C GLU A 89 2.84 6.02 11.34
N SER A 90 3.65 6.02 12.39
CA SER A 90 3.38 6.80 13.60
C SER A 90 3.55 8.30 13.40
N ALA A 91 3.05 9.11 14.34
CA ALA A 91 3.08 10.57 14.26
C ALA A 91 4.49 11.18 14.13
N ASP A 92 5.55 10.47 14.56
CA ASP A 92 6.95 10.89 14.43
C ASP A 92 7.59 10.45 13.09
N GLY A 93 6.82 9.79 12.22
CA GLY A 93 7.26 9.26 10.93
C GLY A 93 7.95 7.90 10.99
N LYS A 94 7.98 7.22 12.14
CA LYS A 94 8.46 5.83 12.21
C LYS A 94 7.40 4.88 11.62
N ILE A 95 7.86 4.01 10.74
CA ILE A 95 7.05 2.95 10.14
C ILE A 95 7.22 1.67 10.95
N TYR A 96 6.11 1.05 11.33
CA TYR A 96 6.10 -0.18 12.11
C TYR A 96 4.86 -1.04 11.78
N TRP A 97 4.94 -2.32 12.12
CA TRP A 97 3.84 -3.26 11.96
C TRP A 97 2.91 -3.19 13.17
N ASP A 98 1.63 -2.91 12.97
CA ASP A 98 0.62 -2.92 14.04
C ASP A 98 -0.35 -4.09 13.86
N GLU A 99 -0.33 -5.02 14.82
CA GLU A 99 -1.19 -6.21 14.84
C GLU A 99 -2.69 -5.93 15.03
N ASN A 100 -3.05 -4.68 15.29
CA ASN A 100 -4.43 -4.25 15.49
C ASN A 100 -4.94 -3.32 14.39
N SER A 101 -4.08 -2.93 13.45
CA SER A 101 -4.44 -2.04 12.36
C SER A 101 -4.78 -2.85 11.10
N THR A 102 -5.95 -2.58 10.54
CA THR A 102 -6.40 -3.14 9.24
C THR A 102 -7.02 -2.08 8.33
N SER A 103 -7.16 -0.85 8.82
CA SER A 103 -7.70 0.30 8.10
C SER A 103 -7.38 1.58 8.88
N GLN A 104 -7.57 2.75 8.27
CA GLN A 104 -7.34 4.02 8.95
C GLN A 104 -8.22 4.21 10.20
N GLU A 105 -9.40 3.60 10.27
CA GLU A 105 -10.31 3.65 11.43
C GLU A 105 -9.84 2.81 12.62
N THR A 106 -9.02 1.79 12.35
CA THR A 106 -8.45 0.89 13.37
C THR A 106 -7.02 1.27 13.74
N THR A 107 -6.35 2.05 12.90
CA THR A 107 -5.07 2.70 13.19
C THR A 107 -5.22 3.69 14.35
N LYS A 108 -4.20 3.78 15.21
CA LYS A 108 -4.20 4.69 16.35
C LYS A 108 -4.36 6.15 15.91
N GLU A 109 -5.00 6.96 16.75
CA GLU A 109 -5.20 8.38 16.47
C GLU A 109 -3.86 9.09 16.23
N GLY A 110 -3.78 9.87 15.14
CA GLY A 110 -2.56 10.56 14.72
C GLY A 110 -1.59 9.71 13.91
N GLU A 111 -1.84 8.40 13.75
CA GLU A 111 -1.05 7.52 12.88
C GLU A 111 -1.72 7.32 11.52
N LYS A 112 -0.92 6.95 10.52
CA LYS A 112 -1.35 6.75 9.13
C LYS A 112 -1.31 5.28 8.75
N TYR A 113 -2.42 4.79 8.21
CA TYR A 113 -2.53 3.44 7.66
C TYR A 113 -1.80 3.31 6.32
N LEU A 114 -0.96 2.27 6.16
CA LEU A 114 -0.19 2.02 4.94
C LEU A 114 -0.52 0.67 4.27
N GLY A 115 -1.19 -0.25 4.97
CA GLY A 115 -1.59 -1.56 4.45
C GLY A 115 -0.49 -2.63 4.47
N LYS A 116 -0.76 -3.76 3.81
CA LYS A 116 0.05 -4.99 3.89
C LYS A 116 1.44 -4.88 3.30
N ASN A 117 1.53 -4.27 2.12
CA ASN A 117 2.77 -4.10 1.37
C ASN A 117 2.88 -2.63 1.00
N VAL A 118 3.98 -1.99 1.37
CA VAL A 118 4.19 -0.57 1.09
C VAL A 118 5.60 -0.32 0.57
N LEU A 119 5.68 0.42 -0.53
CA LEU A 119 6.90 1.06 -0.99
C LEU A 119 6.89 2.50 -0.49
N VAL A 120 7.87 2.89 0.30
CA VAL A 120 7.97 4.24 0.87
C VAL A 120 9.08 4.99 0.14
N GLY A 121 8.70 5.99 -0.65
CA GLY A 121 9.65 6.93 -1.25
C GLY A 121 9.84 8.13 -0.32
N THR A 122 11.02 8.26 0.26
CA THR A 122 11.40 9.40 1.10
C THR A 122 12.31 10.33 0.29
N HIS A 123 11.81 11.52 -0.04
CA HIS A 123 12.54 12.47 -0.87
C HIS A 123 13.29 13.53 -0.06
N ASN A 124 14.30 14.13 -0.68
CA ASN A 124 15.06 15.29 -0.16
C ASN A 124 14.88 16.52 -1.06
N ARG A 125 13.68 16.69 -1.64
CA ARG A 125 13.32 17.86 -2.44
C ARG A 125 13.45 19.15 -1.62
N ASP A 126 13.97 20.19 -2.25
CA ASP A 126 13.96 21.56 -1.72
C ASP A 126 12.56 22.21 -1.85
N ALA A 127 12.42 23.45 -1.37
CA ALA A 127 11.17 24.20 -1.45
C ALA A 127 10.69 24.47 -2.90
N ASN A 128 11.58 24.36 -3.88
CA ASN A 128 11.28 24.52 -5.30
C ASN A 128 10.98 23.18 -5.99
N GLY A 129 11.04 22.06 -5.27
CA GLY A 129 10.84 20.72 -5.82
C GLY A 129 12.06 20.13 -6.54
N ASN A 130 13.26 20.68 -6.34
CA ASN A 130 14.50 20.10 -6.86
C ASN A 130 15.06 19.09 -5.88
N GLU A 131 15.63 18.00 -6.39
CA GLU A 131 16.28 16.97 -5.58
C GLU A 131 17.63 16.60 -6.17
N LEU A 132 18.64 16.43 -5.31
CA LEU A 132 19.94 15.93 -5.75
C LEU A 132 19.83 14.46 -6.18
N ILE A 133 20.49 14.11 -7.28
CA ILE A 133 20.42 12.76 -7.85
C ILE A 133 20.93 11.73 -6.84
N ASN A 134 20.25 10.58 -6.77
CA ASN A 134 20.52 9.45 -5.88
C ASN A 134 20.35 9.73 -4.38
N THR A 135 19.64 10.79 -4.00
CA THR A 135 19.44 11.12 -2.58
C THR A 135 18.11 10.62 -2.02
N ALA A 136 17.09 10.38 -2.85
CA ALA A 136 15.84 9.78 -2.36
C ALA A 136 16.07 8.34 -1.91
N GLN A 137 15.44 7.94 -0.80
CA GLN A 137 15.47 6.56 -0.31
C GLN A 137 14.13 5.90 -0.55
N PHE A 138 14.16 4.69 -1.11
CA PHE A 138 13.00 3.83 -1.29
C PHE A 138 13.11 2.62 -0.38
N ASP A 139 12.23 2.54 0.60
CA ASP A 139 12.15 1.44 1.55
C ASP A 139 10.94 0.57 1.22
N LEU A 140 11.17 -0.71 0.97
CA LEU A 140 10.11 -1.70 0.71
C LEU A 140 9.78 -2.42 2.01
N TYR A 141 8.54 -2.34 2.43
CA TYR A 141 7.99 -3.04 3.58
C TYR A 141 6.96 -4.06 3.08
N LEU A 142 7.19 -5.33 3.36
CA LEU A 142 6.31 -6.44 2.95
C LEU A 142 5.71 -7.10 4.19
N GLU A 143 4.48 -7.60 4.05
CA GLU A 143 3.81 -8.41 5.09
C GLU A 143 4.67 -9.61 5.54
N SER A 144 5.49 -10.13 4.64
CA SER A 144 6.41 -11.25 4.90
C SER A 144 7.59 -10.90 5.83
N ASN A 145 7.87 -9.63 6.11
CA ASN A 145 8.93 -9.20 7.03
C ASN A 145 8.47 -8.02 7.91
N LYS A 146 8.02 -8.33 9.12
CA LYS A 146 7.36 -7.38 10.05
C LYS A 146 8.31 -6.55 10.92
N GLU A 147 9.62 -6.79 10.81
CA GLU A 147 10.63 -6.14 11.65
C GLU A 147 11.16 -4.82 11.06
N GLY A 148 10.91 -4.58 9.78
CA GLY A 148 11.33 -3.37 9.09
C GLY A 148 11.31 -3.54 7.57
N PRO A 149 12.07 -2.71 6.83
CA PRO A 149 12.08 -2.78 5.38
C PRO A 149 12.76 -4.07 4.91
N SER A 150 12.06 -4.82 4.05
CA SER A 150 12.54 -6.01 3.35
C SER A 150 13.63 -5.69 2.32
N ALA A 151 13.61 -4.48 1.75
CA ALA A 151 14.67 -3.99 0.88
C ALA A 151 14.76 -2.47 0.93
N LYS A 152 15.94 -1.95 0.59
CA LYS A 152 16.20 -0.51 0.49
C LYS A 152 16.94 -0.22 -0.81
N ILE A 153 16.62 0.89 -1.46
CA ILE A 153 17.37 1.37 -2.62
C ILE A 153 17.36 2.88 -2.69
N MET A 154 18.50 3.48 -3.05
CA MET A 154 18.59 4.92 -3.31
C MET A 154 18.16 5.21 -4.75
N GLY A 155 17.60 6.40 -4.98
CA GLY A 155 17.07 6.76 -6.28
C GLY A 155 16.71 8.24 -6.39
N ASN A 156 15.74 8.51 -7.25
CA ASN A 156 15.33 9.84 -7.67
C ASN A 156 13.81 9.90 -7.71
N THR A 157 13.23 10.89 -7.06
CA THR A 157 11.78 11.12 -7.03
C THR A 157 11.33 12.23 -7.99
N VAL A 158 12.30 12.86 -8.66
CA VAL A 158 12.10 13.95 -9.62
C VAL A 158 12.43 13.48 -11.05
N PRO A 159 11.78 14.05 -12.08
CA PRO A 159 12.17 13.84 -13.46
C PRO A 159 13.53 14.49 -13.77
N ALA A 160 14.10 14.18 -14.93
CA ALA A 160 15.36 14.78 -15.39
C ALA A 160 15.28 16.32 -15.48
N ASP A 161 14.09 16.84 -15.80
CA ASP A 161 13.80 18.27 -15.87
C ASP A 161 12.38 18.53 -15.36
N ASN A 162 12.29 19.09 -14.15
CA ASN A 162 11.03 19.39 -13.47
C ASN A 162 10.30 20.65 -14.01
N THR A 163 10.93 21.39 -14.93
CA THR A 163 10.30 22.49 -15.68
C THR A 163 9.57 21.97 -16.91
N LYS A 164 10.02 20.82 -17.43
CA LYS A 164 9.45 20.18 -18.62
C LYS A 164 8.52 19.03 -18.29
N ALA A 165 8.65 18.39 -17.14
CA ALA A 165 7.84 17.26 -16.73
C ALA A 165 7.32 17.43 -15.30
N GLY A 166 6.08 17.01 -15.07
CA GLY A 166 5.47 17.03 -13.75
C GLY A 166 6.21 16.11 -12.76
N THR A 167 6.33 16.57 -11.52
CA THR A 167 6.85 15.79 -10.40
C THR A 167 5.68 15.28 -9.56
N LEU A 168 5.65 14.00 -9.18
CA LEU A 168 4.56 13.45 -8.37
C LEU A 168 4.51 14.14 -7.00
N ALA A 169 3.31 14.57 -6.59
CA ALA A 169 3.08 15.16 -5.26
C ALA A 169 3.20 14.10 -4.14
N GLU A 170 3.52 14.53 -2.92
CA GLU A 170 3.46 13.66 -1.74
C GLU A 170 2.05 13.09 -1.55
N GLY A 171 1.95 11.84 -1.08
CA GLY A 171 0.66 11.17 -0.93
C GLY A 171 0.75 9.65 -0.87
N LEU A 172 -0.43 9.05 -0.65
CA LEU A 172 -0.64 7.60 -0.73
C LEU A 172 -1.23 7.25 -2.09
N TYR A 173 -0.64 6.25 -2.72
CA TYR A 173 -0.97 5.81 -4.07
C TYR A 173 -1.06 4.30 -4.12
N SER A 174 -1.78 3.75 -5.09
CA SER A 174 -1.77 2.32 -5.36
C SER A 174 -0.51 1.96 -6.14
N ALA A 175 0.08 0.81 -5.83
CA ALA A 175 1.33 0.35 -6.41
C ALA A 175 1.25 -1.13 -6.80
N ILE A 176 1.60 -1.43 -8.05
CA ILE A 176 1.63 -2.81 -8.55
C ILE A 176 2.93 -3.09 -9.29
N PHE A 177 3.39 -4.34 -9.24
CA PHE A 177 4.48 -4.78 -10.09
C PHE A 177 4.13 -4.61 -11.58
N GLY A 178 5.13 -4.26 -12.38
CA GLY A 178 5.00 -4.24 -13.83
C GLY A 178 6.33 -4.05 -14.54
N HIS A 179 6.22 -3.52 -15.75
CA HIS A 179 7.36 -3.25 -16.63
C HIS A 179 7.27 -1.82 -17.14
N ARG A 180 8.44 -1.22 -17.41
CA ARG A 180 8.55 0.14 -17.98
C ARG A 180 7.74 0.28 -19.26
N ASN A 181 7.82 -0.72 -20.12
CA ASN A 181 6.92 -0.88 -21.25
C ASN A 181 6.74 -2.37 -21.52
N ALA A 182 5.50 -2.85 -21.47
CA ALA A 182 5.20 -4.28 -21.60
C ALA A 182 5.46 -4.84 -23.00
N GLU A 183 5.70 -4.01 -24.01
CA GLU A 183 5.97 -4.44 -25.39
C GLU A 183 7.46 -4.28 -25.73
N LYS A 184 8.00 -3.08 -25.51
CA LYS A 184 9.35 -2.68 -25.91
C LYS A 184 10.43 -2.95 -24.85
N TYR A 185 10.07 -2.86 -23.58
CA TYR A 185 11.00 -2.93 -22.45
C TYR A 185 10.58 -4.01 -21.43
N LYS A 186 10.23 -5.20 -21.92
CA LYS A 186 9.76 -6.35 -21.13
C LYS A 186 10.73 -6.80 -20.03
N ASN A 187 12.02 -6.49 -20.18
CA ASN A 187 13.06 -6.86 -19.22
C ASN A 187 13.43 -5.70 -18.27
N GLU A 188 12.73 -4.57 -18.36
CA GLU A 188 12.89 -3.43 -17.45
C GLU A 188 11.75 -3.46 -16.43
N LEU A 189 12.02 -4.13 -15.31
CA LEU A 189 11.11 -4.26 -14.17
C LEU A 189 10.81 -2.88 -13.57
N ALA A 190 9.56 -2.66 -13.19
CA ALA A 190 9.12 -1.41 -12.61
C ALA A 190 7.98 -1.65 -11.60
N ILE A 191 7.70 -0.64 -10.79
CA ILE A 191 6.46 -0.55 -10.01
C ILE A 191 5.62 0.55 -10.65
N ARG A 192 4.38 0.21 -10.99
CA ARG A 192 3.41 1.16 -11.57
C ARG A 192 2.62 1.80 -10.45
N ILE A 193 2.45 3.11 -10.55
CA ILE A 193 1.83 3.94 -9.52
C ILE A 193 0.52 4.50 -10.09
N TYR A 194 -0.55 4.42 -9.29
CA TYR A 194 -1.91 4.84 -9.62
C TYR A 194 -2.56 5.56 -8.45
N ASN A 195 -3.69 6.23 -8.69
CA ASN A 195 -4.57 6.65 -7.60
C ASN A 195 -5.00 5.42 -6.78
N LEU A 196 -5.43 5.64 -5.54
CA LEU A 196 -5.84 4.56 -4.63
C LEU A 196 -7.01 3.72 -5.17
N ASP A 197 -7.88 4.32 -5.99
CA ASP A 197 -8.97 3.64 -6.70
C ASP A 197 -8.50 2.87 -7.96
N GLY A 198 -7.20 2.90 -8.27
CA GLY A 198 -6.59 2.25 -9.42
C GLY A 198 -6.63 3.08 -10.72
N THR A 199 -7.15 4.30 -10.68
CA THR A 199 -7.19 5.18 -11.86
C THR A 199 -5.86 5.92 -12.11
N ASP A 200 -5.67 6.38 -13.34
CA ASP A 200 -4.64 7.37 -13.68
C ASP A 200 -5.07 8.79 -13.25
N GLY A 201 -4.20 9.79 -13.46
CA GLY A 201 -4.51 11.18 -13.13
C GLY A 201 -3.92 11.62 -11.80
N LEU A 202 -2.69 11.20 -11.54
CA LEU A 202 -1.96 11.47 -10.30
C LEU A 202 -1.62 12.96 -10.17
N PRO A 203 -1.69 13.56 -8.98
CA PRO A 203 -1.42 14.98 -8.78
C PRO A 203 0.07 15.33 -8.92
N THR A 204 0.36 16.51 -9.50
CA THR A 204 1.71 17.05 -9.57
C THR A 204 2.02 18.00 -8.41
N LEU A 205 3.29 18.03 -8.00
CA LEU A 205 3.84 19.05 -7.11
C LEU A 205 3.65 20.43 -7.74
N ASN A 206 3.10 21.38 -6.97
CA ASN A 206 2.87 22.77 -7.36
C ASN A 206 2.07 22.96 -8.66
N GLY A 207 1.31 21.95 -9.10
CA GLY A 207 0.60 22.01 -10.38
C GLY A 207 1.53 22.10 -11.59
N ASN A 208 2.79 21.65 -11.47
CA ASN A 208 3.75 21.71 -12.56
C ASN A 208 3.23 20.94 -13.79
N PRO A 209 3.44 21.47 -15.00
CA PRO A 209 2.83 20.95 -16.21
C PRO A 209 3.34 19.55 -16.57
N ASN A 210 2.40 18.66 -16.89
CA ASN A 210 2.69 17.47 -17.70
C ASN A 210 2.69 17.90 -19.18
N PRO A 211 3.79 17.74 -19.93
CA PRO A 211 3.84 18.12 -21.34
C PRO A 211 2.97 17.22 -22.24
N VAL A 212 2.34 16.17 -21.69
CA VAL A 212 1.60 15.15 -22.43
C VAL A 212 0.08 15.06 -22.09
N SER A 213 -0.45 15.89 -21.16
CA SER A 213 -1.90 15.98 -20.85
C SER A 213 -2.28 17.34 -20.22
N ASP A 214 -3.50 17.48 -19.68
CA ASP A 214 -4.22 18.65 -19.08
C ASP A 214 -3.45 19.64 -18.17
N GLY A 215 -2.13 19.51 -18.05
CA GLY A 215 -1.23 20.39 -17.34
C GLY A 215 -1.25 20.22 -15.83
N LYS A 216 -2.03 19.27 -15.30
CA LYS A 216 -2.26 19.14 -13.85
C LYS A 216 -2.09 17.72 -13.31
N THR A 217 -2.17 16.71 -14.17
CA THR A 217 -2.14 15.31 -13.76
C THR A 217 -1.08 14.49 -14.52
N LEU A 218 -0.61 13.42 -13.88
CA LEU A 218 0.32 12.44 -14.44
C LEU A 218 -0.41 11.13 -14.73
N THR A 219 -0.02 10.48 -15.83
CA THR A 219 -0.52 9.15 -16.22
C THR A 219 0.65 8.21 -16.43
N GLY A 220 0.52 6.95 -16.06
CA GLY A 220 1.57 5.96 -16.27
C GLY A 220 2.88 6.26 -15.52
N VAL A 221 2.77 6.78 -14.29
CA VAL A 221 3.93 7.02 -13.42
C VAL A 221 4.52 5.68 -12.96
N LEU A 222 5.84 5.59 -13.02
CA LEU A 222 6.58 4.39 -12.68
C LEU A 222 7.66 4.71 -11.66
N PHE A 223 8.01 3.73 -10.84
CA PHE A 223 9.34 3.58 -10.25
C PHE A 223 10.10 2.52 -11.04
N HIS A 224 11.08 2.93 -11.85
CA HIS A 224 11.85 2.04 -12.71
C HIS A 224 13.36 2.20 -12.50
N MET A 225 14.16 1.40 -13.20
CA MET A 225 15.61 1.49 -13.11
C MET A 225 16.12 2.89 -13.50
N GLY A 226 17.09 3.44 -12.77
CA GLY A 226 17.81 4.66 -13.15
C GLY A 226 18.83 4.47 -14.28
N ASN A 227 19.63 5.51 -14.55
CA ASN A 227 20.65 5.47 -15.59
C ASN A 227 21.83 4.58 -15.16
N ASN A 228 21.90 3.37 -15.72
CA ASN A 228 22.89 2.34 -15.39
C ASN A 228 24.36 2.71 -15.65
N TYR A 229 24.63 3.79 -16.40
CA TYR A 229 25.98 4.11 -16.83
C TYR A 229 26.48 5.47 -16.34
N GLN A 230 25.59 6.33 -15.84
CA GLN A 230 25.93 7.72 -15.52
C GLN A 230 25.30 8.14 -14.21
N THR A 231 25.96 9.06 -13.52
CA THR A 231 25.45 9.72 -12.31
C THR A 231 24.52 10.88 -12.63
N SER A 232 23.71 10.72 -13.68
CA SER A 232 22.82 11.74 -14.24
C SER A 232 21.51 11.13 -14.73
N LEU A 233 20.42 11.91 -14.63
CA LEU A 233 19.14 11.61 -15.26
C LEU A 233 19.13 11.92 -16.76
N PHE A 234 20.26 12.34 -17.33
CA PHE A 234 20.47 12.50 -18.77
C PHE A 234 21.49 11.47 -19.26
N ASP A 235 21.37 11.08 -20.54
CA ASP A 235 22.41 10.32 -21.23
C ASP A 235 23.56 11.23 -21.71
N SER A 236 24.58 10.64 -22.34
CA SER A 236 25.78 11.36 -22.77
C SER A 236 25.52 12.28 -23.97
N LYS A 237 24.34 12.17 -24.58
CA LYS A 237 23.86 13.01 -25.68
C LYS A 237 22.90 14.09 -25.18
N GLY A 238 22.64 14.16 -23.87
CA GLY A 238 21.71 15.12 -23.27
C GLY A 238 20.25 14.72 -23.34
N ASN A 239 19.91 13.48 -23.72
CA ASN A 239 18.51 13.02 -23.69
C ASN A 239 18.10 12.66 -22.26
N ALA A 240 16.91 13.08 -21.87
CA ALA A 240 16.34 12.73 -20.58
C ALA A 240 16.09 11.20 -20.49
N TYR A 241 16.59 10.59 -19.43
CA TYR A 241 16.39 9.17 -19.13
C TYR A 241 15.00 8.91 -18.53
N SER A 242 14.51 9.86 -17.73
CA SER A 242 13.16 9.87 -17.15
C SER A 242 12.51 11.25 -17.30
N SER A 243 11.40 11.30 -18.04
CA SER A 243 10.64 12.54 -18.32
C SER A 243 9.33 12.62 -17.53
N GLY A 244 9.27 12.03 -16.33
CA GLY A 244 8.07 12.05 -15.47
C GLY A 244 7.94 10.86 -14.51
N CYS A 245 8.83 9.88 -14.60
CA CYS A 245 8.88 8.74 -13.69
C CYS A 245 9.92 8.94 -12.58
N GLN A 246 9.75 8.18 -11.51
CA GLN A 246 10.75 8.03 -10.47
C GLN A 246 11.68 6.88 -10.83
N THR A 247 12.91 6.95 -10.32
CA THR A 247 13.92 5.95 -10.67
C THR A 247 14.72 5.46 -9.48
N SER A 248 15.23 4.23 -9.57
CA SER A 248 16.35 3.79 -8.75
C SER A 248 17.63 4.57 -9.11
N GLY A 249 18.74 4.24 -8.45
CA GLY A 249 19.99 4.95 -8.62
C GLY A 249 20.52 5.06 -10.06
N CYS A 250 21.18 6.18 -10.33
CA CYS A 250 21.92 6.51 -11.54
C CYS A 250 23.42 6.44 -11.24
N TYR A 251 24.09 5.37 -11.65
CA TYR A 251 25.53 5.17 -11.50
C TYR A 251 25.96 3.91 -12.27
N PRO A 252 27.27 3.73 -12.56
CA PRO A 252 27.74 2.51 -13.22
C PRO A 252 27.27 1.23 -12.52
N ASN A 253 26.58 0.37 -13.28
CA ASN A 253 26.00 -0.90 -12.82
C ASN A 253 24.78 -0.80 -11.88
N SER A 254 24.10 0.34 -11.80
CA SER A 254 22.89 0.49 -10.97
C SER A 254 21.74 -0.45 -11.35
N ARG A 255 21.73 -0.99 -12.57
CA ARG A 255 20.78 -2.03 -13.03
C ARG A 255 20.79 -3.27 -12.15
N ALA A 256 21.97 -3.70 -11.71
CA ALA A 256 22.08 -4.90 -10.88
C ALA A 256 21.36 -4.69 -9.54
N ALA A 257 21.59 -3.54 -8.89
CA ALA A 257 20.93 -3.16 -7.65
C ALA A 257 19.41 -3.03 -7.82
N HIS A 258 18.94 -2.41 -8.91
CA HIS A 258 17.51 -2.33 -9.21
C HIS A 258 16.88 -3.71 -9.39
N ASN A 259 17.52 -4.59 -10.15
CA ASN A 259 17.01 -5.94 -10.37
C ASN A 259 16.98 -6.76 -9.08
N GLU A 260 17.96 -6.60 -8.19
CA GLU A 260 17.97 -7.24 -6.87
C GLU A 260 16.83 -6.74 -6.00
N PHE A 261 16.62 -5.42 -5.94
CA PHE A 261 15.47 -4.83 -5.26
C PHE A 261 14.14 -5.38 -5.81
N MET A 262 13.97 -5.42 -7.14
CA MET A 262 12.76 -5.92 -7.79
C MET A 262 12.54 -7.43 -7.61
N LYS A 263 13.60 -8.22 -7.34
CA LYS A 263 13.43 -9.63 -6.93
C LYS A 263 12.75 -9.73 -5.57
N THR A 264 13.10 -8.86 -4.62
CA THR A 264 12.44 -8.81 -3.31
C THR A 264 11.01 -8.30 -3.42
N VAL A 265 10.75 -7.34 -4.32
CA VAL A 265 9.38 -6.87 -4.61
C VAL A 265 8.49 -8.04 -5.04
N GLY A 266 8.97 -8.90 -5.95
CA GLY A 266 8.19 -10.02 -6.45
C GLY A 266 7.19 -9.61 -7.55
N THR A 267 6.86 -10.55 -8.43
CA THR A 267 6.01 -10.28 -9.61
C THR A 267 4.52 -10.14 -9.28
N ASP A 268 4.12 -10.58 -8.09
CA ASP A 268 2.77 -10.55 -7.55
C ASP A 268 2.51 -9.32 -6.65
N PHE A 269 3.51 -8.44 -6.49
CA PHE A 269 3.40 -7.26 -5.65
C PHE A 269 2.19 -6.40 -6.01
N LYS A 270 1.35 -6.18 -5.00
CA LYS A 270 0.26 -5.21 -4.96
C LYS A 270 0.27 -4.59 -3.57
N GLY A 271 0.21 -3.27 -3.52
CA GLY A 271 0.32 -2.55 -2.26
C GLY A 271 0.15 -1.06 -2.43
N ILE A 272 0.69 -0.32 -1.48
CA ILE A 272 0.69 1.13 -1.44
C ILE A 272 2.06 1.66 -1.84
N TYR A 273 2.07 2.75 -2.59
CA TYR A 273 3.24 3.61 -2.72
C TYR A 273 3.00 4.87 -1.89
N TYR A 274 3.82 5.06 -0.86
CA TYR A 274 3.77 6.21 0.01
C TYR A 274 4.94 7.14 -0.28
N LEU A 275 4.66 8.28 -0.93
CA LEU A 275 5.66 9.31 -1.19
C LEU A 275 5.56 10.39 -0.11
N ARG A 276 6.67 10.66 0.58
CA ARG A 276 6.76 11.67 1.64
C ARG A 276 8.10 12.39 1.62
N SER A 277 8.11 13.57 2.23
CA SER A 277 9.34 14.22 2.69
C SER A 277 9.99 13.47 3.85
N LYS A 278 11.28 13.75 4.10
CA LYS A 278 12.00 13.19 5.24
C LYS A 278 11.31 13.62 6.55
N PRO A 279 10.96 12.68 7.45
CA PRO A 279 10.39 13.03 8.74
C PRO A 279 11.31 14.00 9.48
N VAL A 280 10.73 15.09 9.99
CA VAL A 280 11.48 16.01 10.84
C VAL A 280 11.74 15.27 12.15
N SER A 281 13.01 15.01 12.46
CA SER A 281 13.38 14.43 13.76
C SER A 281 12.94 15.40 14.85
N THR A 282 11.85 15.07 15.53
CA THR A 282 11.52 15.66 16.83
C THR A 282 12.46 15.01 17.85
N SER A 283 13.69 15.52 17.93
CA SER A 283 14.53 15.18 19.09
C SER A 283 13.84 15.70 20.35
N PRO A 284 13.70 14.89 21.41
CA PRO A 284 13.18 15.33 22.70
C PRO A 284 14.10 16.37 23.36
#